data_AF-A0A533XGT2-F1
#
_entry.id   AF-A0A533XGT2-F1
#
_cell.length_a   1.000
_cell.length_b   1.000
_cell.length_c   1.000
_cell.angle_alpha   90.00
_cell.angle_beta   90.00
_cell.angle_gamma   90.00
#
_symmetry.space_group_name_H-M   'P 1'
#
loop_
_entity.id
_entity.type
_entity.pdbx_description
1 polymer ?
#
loop_
_entity_poly.entity_id
_entity_poly.type
_entity_poly.pdbx_seq_one_letter_code
_entity_poly.pdbx_strand_id
1 'polypeptide(L)' 'MPQSSLTKLKGAANVYTFRDFILLPGRSELEPREIDLATRLTEKIKLSIPVVSSPMDTVTEWKMAVALARVGGVGVV' A
#
# COMPACT_ATOMS: atom_id res chain seq x y z
N MET A 1 32.17 -0.90 -31.26
CA MET A 1 31.08 -1.23 -30.31
C MET A 1 30.95 -0.09 -29.32
N PRO A 2 29.78 0.55 -29.15
CA PRO A 2 29.69 1.80 -28.40
C PRO A 2 29.75 1.52 -26.89
N GLN A 3 30.81 1.99 -26.23
CA GLN A 3 31.01 1.85 -24.78
C GLN A 3 29.98 2.62 -23.91
N SER A 4 29.09 3.40 -24.53
CA SER A 4 28.06 4.25 -23.88
C SER A 4 27.03 3.47 -23.04
N SER A 5 26.64 2.26 -23.46
CA SER A 5 25.59 1.50 -22.77
C SER A 5 26.06 0.81 -21.49
N LEU A 6 27.36 0.49 -21.40
CA LEU A 6 27.95 -0.17 -20.23
C LEU A 6 28.06 0.76 -19.01
N THR A 7 28.23 2.06 -19.24
CA THR A 7 28.24 3.06 -18.17
C THR A 7 26.87 3.19 -17.48
N LYS A 8 25.77 2.98 -18.21
CA LYS A 8 24.40 3.07 -17.67
C LYS A 8 24.08 1.95 -16.70
N LEU A 9 24.62 0.75 -16.93
CA LEU A 9 24.39 -0.43 -16.10
C LEU A 9 25.19 -0.38 -14.79
N LYS A 10 26.40 0.18 -14.81
CA LYS A 10 27.25 0.30 -13.62
C LYS A 10 26.74 1.30 -12.57
N GLY A 11 25.83 2.20 -12.95
CA GLY A 11 25.20 3.18 -12.05
C GLY A 11 23.72 2.90 -11.77
N ALA A 12 23.19 1.74 -12.17
CA ALA A 12 21.80 1.42 -11.94
C ALA A 12 21.54 1.18 -10.44
N ALA A 13 20.45 1.75 -9.92
CA ALA A 13 20.04 1.54 -8.54
C ALA A 13 19.50 0.12 -8.34
N ASN A 14 19.72 -0.42 -7.15
CA ASN A 14 19.11 -1.69 -6.74
C ASN A 14 17.60 -1.50 -6.58
N VAL A 15 16.83 -2.42 -7.17
CA VAL A 15 15.36 -2.45 -7.10
C VAL A 15 14.97 -3.64 -6.25
N TYR A 16 14.06 -3.42 -5.30
CA TYR A 16 13.57 -4.46 -4.40
C TYR A 16 12.05 -4.59 -4.49
N THR A 17 11.55 -5.78 -4.22
CA THR A 17 10.13 -6.15 -4.16
C THR A 17 9.76 -6.73 -2.79
N PHE A 18 8.48 -7.02 -2.59
CA PHE A 18 7.94 -7.52 -1.32
C PHE A 18 8.57 -8.84 -0.85
N ARG A 19 9.15 -9.62 -1.76
CA ARG A 19 9.80 -10.91 -1.44
C ARG A 19 11.26 -10.80 -1.02
N ASP A 20 11.87 -9.62 -1.17
CA ASP A 20 13.29 -9.45 -0.87
C ASP A 20 13.56 -9.20 0.62
N PHE A 21 12.51 -8.92 1.40
CA PHE A 21 12.64 -8.57 2.81
C PHE A 21 11.61 -9.27 3.69
N ILE A 22 11.95 -9.37 4.97
CA ILE A 22 11.05 -9.73 6.05
C ILE A 22 11.14 -8.66 7.15
N LEU A 23 10.04 -8.45 7.88
CA LEU A 23 10.06 -7.61 9.07
C LEU A 23 10.65 -8.43 10.23
N LEU A 24 11.75 -7.94 10.80
CA LEU A 24 12.33 -8.54 12.00
C LEU A 24 11.47 -8.17 13.22
N PRO A 25 11.13 -9.12 14.10
CA PRO A 25 10.38 -8.82 15.31
C PRO A 25 11.13 -7.83 16.21
N GLY A 26 10.39 -6.86 16.76
CA GLY A 26 10.85 -5.95 17.80
C GLY A 26 10.12 -6.21 19.13
N ARG A 27 10.60 -5.60 20.22
CA ARG A 27 9.87 -5.60 21.49
C ARG A 27 8.58 -4.79 21.33
N SER A 28 7.44 -5.37 21.69
CA SER A 28 6.14 -4.69 21.74
C SER A 28 5.66 -4.62 23.18
N GLU A 29 5.08 -3.48 23.56
CA GLU A 29 4.35 -3.29 24.83
C GLU A 29 2.83 -3.26 24.59
N LEU A 30 2.40 -3.35 23.33
CA LEU A 30 1.00 -3.29 22.91
C LEU A 30 0.56 -4.63 22.31
N GLU A 31 -0.71 -4.98 22.52
CA GLU A 31 -1.35 -6.11 21.87
C GLU A 31 -1.85 -5.71 20.47
N PRO A 32 -1.88 -6.63 19.48
CA PRO A 32 -2.30 -6.32 18.11
C PRO A 32 -3.68 -5.66 17.99
N ARG A 33 -4.61 -5.95 18.91
CA ARG A 33 -5.96 -5.37 18.96
C ARG A 33 -5.99 -3.90 19.38
N GLU A 34 -4.91 -3.38 19.94
CA GLU A 34 -4.77 -2.02 20.45
C GLU A 34 -4.12 -1.08 19.43
N ILE A 35 -3.67 -1.62 18.28
CA ILE A 35 -3.02 -0.86 17.22
C ILE A 35 -4.06 -0.01 16.48
N ASP A 36 -3.84 1.30 16.43
CA ASP A 36 -4.63 2.21 15.58
C ASP A 36 -4.22 2.04 14.11
N LEU A 37 -5.18 1.63 13.28
CA LEU A 37 -5.02 1.47 11.83
C LEU A 37 -5.45 2.71 11.05
N ALA A 38 -5.90 3.77 11.73
CA ALA A 38 -6.39 4.96 11.06
C ALA A 38 -5.28 5.67 10.28
N THR A 39 -5.58 6.06 9.04
CA THR A 39 -4.62 6.72 8.15
C THR A 39 -5.28 7.88 7.40
N ARG A 40 -4.47 8.78 6.85
CA ARG A 40 -4.95 9.87 5.99
C ARG A 40 -4.60 9.56 4.54
N LEU A 41 -5.63 9.44 3.70
CA LEU A 41 -5.44 9.30 2.26
C LEU A 41 -5.15 10.65 1.60
N THR A 42 -5.85 11.70 2.05
CA THR A 42 -5.63 13.09 1.63
C THR A 42 -5.76 14.01 2.85
N GLU A 43 -5.53 15.31 2.67
CA GLU A 43 -5.73 16.31 3.74
C GLU A 43 -7.15 16.28 4.33
N LYS A 44 -8.14 15.93 3.50
CA LYS A 44 -9.57 15.96 3.85
C LYS A 44 -10.16 14.58 4.13
N ILE A 45 -9.48 13.50 3.73
CA ILE A 45 -10.02 12.13 3.80
C ILE A 45 -9.18 11.31 4.79
N LYS A 46 -9.80 10.98 5.93
CA LYS A 46 -9.29 10.04 6.93
C LYS A 46 -10.00 8.70 6.79
N LEU A 47 -9.24 7.62 6.79
CA LEU A 47 -9.71 6.23 6.77
C LEU A 47 -9.48 5.61 8.15
N SER A 48 -10.34 4.67 8.54
CA SER A 48 -10.16 3.89 9.78
C SER A 48 -9.23 2.69 9.56
N ILE A 49 -9.09 2.23 8.31
CA ILE A 49 -8.13 1.20 7.90
C ILE A 49 -7.39 1.63 6.63
N PRO A 50 -6.13 1.21 6.43
CA PRO A 50 -5.33 1.61 5.27
C PRO A 50 -5.63 0.73 4.05
N VAL A 51 -6.91 0.65 3.65
CA VAL A 51 -7.38 -0.20 2.55
C VAL A 51 -8.19 0.60 1.54
N VAL A 52 -7.79 0.49 0.27
CA VAL A 52 -8.41 1.11 -0.90
C VAL A 52 -8.67 0.03 -1.94
N SER A 53 -9.86 -0.04 -2.53
CA SER A 53 -10.09 -0.95 -3.66
C SER A 53 -9.60 -0.38 -4.98
N SER A 54 -9.23 -1.29 -5.88
CA SER A 54 -8.79 -0.95 -7.23
C SER A 54 -9.97 -0.41 -8.06
N PRO A 55 -9.79 0.67 -8.83
CA PRO A 55 -10.79 1.19 -9.76
C PRO A 55 -10.84 0.31 -11.01
N MET A 56 -11.52 -0.83 -10.91
CA MET A 56 -11.66 -1.80 -11.98
C MET A 56 -13.09 -2.30 -12.04
N ASP A 57 -13.63 -2.46 -13.25
CA ASP A 57 -15.02 -2.87 -13.52
C ASP A 57 -15.41 -4.18 -12.82
N THR A 58 -14.45 -5.08 -12.62
CA THR A 58 -14.66 -6.38 -11.96
C THR A 58 -14.39 -6.37 -10.46
N VAL A 59 -13.92 -5.25 -9.91
CA VAL A 59 -13.52 -5.13 -8.51
C VAL A 59 -14.43 -4.16 -7.77
N THR A 60 -14.62 -2.95 -8.30
CA THR A 60 -15.29 -1.88 -7.58
C THR A 60 -16.41 -1.25 -8.39
N GLU A 61 -17.63 -1.65 -8.06
CA GLU A 61 -18.83 -0.87 -8.33
C GLU A 61 -19.43 -0.37 -7.02
N TRP A 62 -20.61 0.25 -7.09
CA TRP A 62 -21.31 0.83 -5.94
C TRP A 62 -21.44 -0.13 -4.73
N LYS A 63 -21.67 -1.44 -4.97
CA LYS A 63 -21.81 -2.42 -3.88
C LYS A 63 -20.52 -2.56 -3.06
N MET A 64 -19.38 -2.63 -3.75
CA MET A 64 -18.07 -2.74 -3.12
C MET A 64 -17.69 -1.45 -2.40
N ALA A 65 -17.94 -0.29 -3.03
CA ALA A 65 -17.66 1.01 -2.42
C ALA A 65 -18.44 1.21 -1.10
N VAL A 66 -19.73 0.85 -1.08
CA VAL A 66 -20.55 0.90 0.14
C VAL A 66 -20.05 -0.08 1.20
N ALA A 67 -19.68 -1.31 0.82
CA ALA A 67 -19.16 -2.31 1.75
C ALA A 67 -17.84 -1.85 2.39
N LEU A 68 -16.91 -1.31 1.60
CA LEU A 68 -15.63 -0.80 2.10
C LEU A 68 -15.78 0.41 3.00
N ALA A 69 -16.67 1.35 2.65
CA ALA A 69 -16.96 2.50 3.51
C ALA A 69 -17.49 2.06 4.89
N ARG A 70 -18.29 0.99 4.97
CA ARG A 70 -18.83 0.45 6.24
C ARG A 70 -17.77 -0.17 7.14
N VAL A 71 -16.71 -0.75 6.57
CA VAL A 71 -15.57 -1.30 7.34
C VAL A 71 -14.46 -0.27 7.56
N GLY A 72 -14.66 0.98 7.11
CA GLY A 72 -13.74 2.09 7.34
C GLY A 72 -12.64 2.26 6.30
N GLY A 73 -12.74 1.54 5.18
CA GLY A 73 -11.90 1.74 3.98
C GLY A 73 -12.59 2.64 2.95
N VAL A 74 -12.03 2.69 1.74
CA VAL A 74 -12.63 3.45 0.62
C VAL A 74 -12.61 2.65 -0.67
N GLY A 75 -13.71 2.71 -1.41
CA GLY A 75 -13.78 2.16 -2.75
C GLY A 75 -13.71 3.25 -3.82
N VAL A 76 -12.95 3.00 -4.88
CA VAL A 76 -12.85 3.88 -6.05
C VAL A 76 -13.69 3.27 -7.18
N VAL A 77 -14.76 3.97 -7.56
CA VAL A 77 -15.69 3.58 -8.64
C VAL A 77 -15.31 4.32 -9.91
#